data_AF-A0A2J8Q3G7-F1
#
_entry.id   AF-A0A2J8Q3G7-F1
#
_cell.length_a   1.000
_cell.length_b   1.000
_cell.length_c   1.000
_cell.angle_alpha   90.00
_cell.angle_beta   90.00
_cell.angle_gamma   90.00
#
_symmetry.space_group_name_H-M   'P 1'
#
loop_
_entity.id
_entity.type
_entity.pdbx_description
1 polymer ?
#
loop_
_entity_poly.entity_id
_entity_poly.type
_entity_poly.pdbx_seq_one_letter_code
_entity_poly.pdbx_strand_id
1 'polypeptide(L)'
;VGSGLRPDTWERFVRRFGPLQVLETYGLTEGNVATINYTGQRGAVGRASWLYKHIFPFSLIRYDVTTGEPIRDPRGHCMATSPGFLRFHDRTGDTFRWKGENVATTEVAEVFEALDFLQEVNVYGVTVPGHEGRAGMAALVLRP
;
A
#
# COMPACT_ATOMS: atom_id res chain seq x y z
N VAL A 1 1.41 13.17 2.58
CA VAL A 1 2.37 12.75 1.52
C VAL A 1 1.85 11.44 0.92
N GLY A 2 1.94 11.25 -0.41
CA GLY A 2 1.19 10.22 -1.17
C GLY A 2 1.69 8.78 -1.01
N SER A 3 0.96 7.82 -1.60
CA SER A 3 1.11 6.35 -1.45
C SER A 3 2.41 5.72 -2.02
N GLY A 4 3.39 6.52 -2.41
CA GLY A 4 4.54 6.06 -3.21
C GLY A 4 4.20 5.93 -4.70
N LEU A 5 5.22 6.02 -5.53
CA LEU A 5 5.18 5.82 -6.98
C LEU A 5 5.13 4.32 -7.28
N ARG A 6 4.20 3.91 -8.15
CA ARG A 6 4.13 2.52 -8.60
C ARG A 6 5.44 2.10 -9.29
N PRO A 7 5.96 0.87 -9.08
CA PRO A 7 7.25 0.44 -9.63
C PRO A 7 7.35 0.52 -11.15
N ASP A 8 6.27 0.22 -11.86
CA ASP A 8 6.17 0.28 -13.32
C ASP A 8 6.21 1.74 -13.83
N THR A 9 5.54 2.65 -13.11
CA THR A 9 5.55 4.09 -13.39
C THR A 9 6.95 4.67 -13.18
N TRP A 10 7.63 4.26 -12.09
CA TRP A 10 9.03 4.62 -11.86
C TRP A 10 9.91 4.19 -13.03
N GLU A 11 9.80 2.93 -13.46
CA GLU A 11 10.60 2.41 -14.56
C GLU A 11 10.36 3.19 -15.85
N ARG A 12 9.09 3.44 -16.21
CA ARG A 12 8.72 4.25 -17.37
C ARG A 12 9.31 5.66 -17.29
N PHE A 13 9.27 6.28 -16.10
CA PHE A 13 9.80 7.61 -15.87
C PHE A 13 11.32 7.67 -16.09
N VAL A 14 12.08 6.80 -15.42
CA VAL A 14 13.55 6.75 -15.56
C VAL A 14 13.94 6.41 -17.00
N ARG A 15 13.22 5.50 -17.67
CA ARG A 15 13.46 5.19 -19.09
C ARG A 15 13.24 6.41 -19.99
N ARG A 16 12.27 7.26 -19.68
CA ARG A 16 11.89 8.42 -20.51
C ARG A 16 12.79 9.64 -20.30
N PHE A 17 13.24 9.87 -19.07
CA PHE A 17 13.94 11.09 -18.67
C PHE A 17 15.43 10.88 -18.35
N GLY A 18 15.92 9.65 -18.40
CA GLY A 18 17.31 9.29 -18.11
C GLY A 18 17.52 8.82 -16.67
N PRO A 19 18.78 8.47 -16.29
CA PRO A 19 19.11 7.85 -15.01
C PRO A 19 19.05 8.87 -13.84
N LEU A 20 17.84 9.35 -13.55
CA LEU A 20 17.55 10.24 -12.44
C LEU A 20 17.45 9.44 -11.15
N GLN A 21 17.98 9.99 -10.06
CA GLN A 21 17.74 9.46 -8.72
C GLN A 21 16.34 9.90 -8.26
N VAL A 22 15.45 8.94 -8.07
CA VAL A 22 14.12 9.18 -7.52
C VAL A 22 14.17 8.93 -6.01
N LEU A 23 13.71 9.93 -5.25
CA LEU A 23 13.62 9.90 -3.80
C LEU A 23 12.15 9.92 -3.41
N GLU A 24 11.70 8.89 -2.67
CA GLU A 24 10.32 8.83 -2.19
C GLU A 24 10.23 9.19 -0.73
N THR A 25 9.16 9.88 -0.38
CA THR A 25 8.75 10.10 1.00
C THR A 25 7.32 9.63 1.18
N TYR A 26 7.00 9.06 2.34
CA TYR A 26 5.65 8.69 2.72
C TYR A 26 5.39 9.20 4.14
N GLY A 27 4.21 9.76 4.37
CA GLY A 27 3.89 10.40 5.64
C GLY A 27 2.44 10.87 5.69
N LEU A 28 1.92 10.95 6.91
CA LEU A 28 0.54 11.30 7.22
C LEU A 28 0.50 12.70 7.81
N THR A 29 -0.58 13.46 7.60
CA THR A 29 -0.72 14.82 8.16
C THR A 29 -0.76 14.75 9.70
N GLU A 30 -1.43 13.74 10.23
CA GLU A 30 -1.58 13.45 11.65
C GLU A 30 -0.41 12.66 12.23
N GLY A 31 0.52 12.21 11.39
CA GLY A 31 1.67 11.39 11.79
C GLY A 31 2.89 12.22 12.13
N ASN A 32 3.55 11.90 13.24
CA ASN A 32 4.85 12.49 13.63
C ASN A 32 6.06 11.80 12.94
N VAL A 33 5.82 10.88 12.01
CA VAL A 33 6.84 10.09 11.32
C VAL A 33 6.59 10.15 9.81
N ALA A 34 7.66 10.39 9.05
CA ALA A 34 7.64 10.33 7.59
C ALA A 34 8.81 9.49 7.09
N THR A 35 8.53 8.39 6.39
CA THR A 35 9.54 7.46 5.88
C THR A 35 10.16 7.99 4.59
N ILE A 36 11.44 7.70 4.37
CA ILE A 36 12.19 8.18 3.21
C ILE A 36 12.90 6.99 2.55
N ASN A 37 12.71 6.79 1.25
CA ASN A 37 13.44 5.83 0.43
C ASN A 37 14.69 6.47 -0.20
N TYR A 38 15.64 6.84 0.64
CA TYR A 38 16.92 7.43 0.21
C TYR A 38 17.83 6.46 -0.55
N THR A 39 17.54 5.16 -0.46
CA THR A 39 18.27 4.09 -1.15
C THR A 39 17.86 3.92 -2.62
N GLY A 40 16.77 4.53 -3.08
CA GLY A 40 16.27 4.35 -4.44
C GLY A 40 15.76 2.93 -4.73
N GLN A 41 15.39 2.17 -3.70
CA GLN A 41 14.88 0.82 -3.87
C GLN A 41 13.48 0.90 -4.47
N ARG A 42 13.31 0.42 -5.71
CA ARG A 42 12.00 0.47 -6.39
C ARG A 42 10.92 -0.22 -5.56
N GLY A 43 9.76 0.44 -5.46
CA GLY A 43 8.59 -0.03 -4.72
C GLY A 43 8.69 0.05 -3.19
N ALA A 44 9.74 0.66 -2.64
CA ALA A 44 9.86 0.89 -1.20
C ALA A 44 9.52 2.35 -0.88
N VAL A 45 8.64 2.58 0.09
CA VAL A 45 8.29 3.92 0.58
C VAL A 45 9.23 4.42 1.68
N GLY A 46 10.15 3.55 2.11
CA GLY A 46 11.24 3.92 2.99
C GLY A 46 12.10 2.74 3.42
N ARG A 47 13.10 3.03 4.24
CA ARG A 47 13.92 2.00 4.89
C ARG A 47 14.00 2.27 6.37
N ALA A 48 13.45 1.36 7.17
CA ALA A 48 13.67 1.39 8.61
C ALA A 48 15.13 1.01 8.88
N SER A 49 15.92 1.97 9.35
CA SER A 49 17.31 1.75 9.78
C SER A 49 17.48 2.18 11.23
N TRP A 50 18.56 1.71 11.87
CA TRP A 50 18.92 2.13 13.22
C TRP A 50 19.06 3.65 13.30
N LEU A 51 19.74 4.28 12.34
CA LEU A 51 19.91 5.74 12.30
C LEU A 51 18.57 6.47 12.20
N TYR A 52 17.67 5.98 11.35
CA TYR A 52 16.36 6.58 11.19
C TYR A 52 15.49 6.46 12.46
N LYS A 53 15.60 5.35 13.21
CA LYS A 53 14.96 5.19 14.53
C LYS A 53 15.53 6.13 15.60
N HIS A 54 16.75 6.64 15.44
CA HIS A 54 17.31 7.64 16.37
C HIS A 54 16.71 9.03 16.16
N ILE A 55 16.30 9.34 14.93
CA ILE A 55 15.72 10.64 14.56
C ILE A 55 14.20 10.63 14.76
N PHE A 56 13.53 9.51 14.43
CA PHE A 56 12.09 9.35 14.57
C PHE A 56 11.78 8.13 15.46
N PRO A 57 11.16 8.31 16.64
CA PRO A 57 10.81 7.19 17.50
C PRO A 57 9.57 6.46 16.97
N PHE A 58 9.78 5.32 16.32
CA PHE A 58 8.70 4.41 15.91
C PHE A 58 9.09 2.94 16.09
N SER A 59 8.07 2.10 16.26
CA SER A 59 8.21 0.65 16.31
C SER A 59 7.51 0.01 15.11
N LEU A 60 8.13 -1.02 14.55
CA LEU A 60 7.50 -1.87 13.54
C LEU A 60 6.90 -3.07 14.24
N ILE A 61 5.63 -3.33 13.97
CA ILE A 61 4.90 -4.45 14.54
C ILE A 61 4.50 -5.43 13.44
N ARG A 62 4.28 -6.67 13.83
CA ARG A 62 3.70 -7.69 12.96
C ARG A 62 2.21 -7.41 12.76
N TYR A 63 1.76 -7.57 11.54
CA TYR A 63 0.38 -7.35 11.12
C TYR A 63 -0.11 -8.58 10.37
N ASP A 64 -1.32 -9.03 10.69
CA ASP A 64 -1.98 -10.13 10.02
C ASP A 64 -2.95 -9.56 8.97
N VAL A 65 -2.60 -9.77 7.71
CA VAL A 65 -3.38 -9.32 6.55
C VAL A 65 -4.69 -10.08 6.39
N THR A 66 -4.86 -11.26 6.99
CA THR A 66 -6.10 -12.05 6.91
C THR A 66 -7.15 -11.56 7.91
N THR A 67 -6.73 -11.23 9.11
CA THR A 67 -7.65 -10.69 10.15
C THR A 67 -7.78 -9.18 10.09
N GLY A 68 -6.80 -8.49 9.50
CA GLY A 68 -6.72 -7.03 9.49
C GLY A 68 -6.22 -6.45 10.82
N GLU A 69 -5.68 -7.29 11.71
CA GLU A 69 -5.29 -6.93 13.07
C GLU A 69 -3.77 -7.07 13.32
N PRO A 70 -3.20 -6.28 14.25
CA PRO A 70 -1.82 -6.48 14.68
C PRO A 70 -1.69 -7.80 15.45
N ILE A 71 -0.61 -8.54 15.17
CA ILE A 71 -0.32 -9.79 15.87
C ILE A 71 0.19 -9.47 17.28
N ARG A 72 -0.43 -10.07 18.29
CA ARG A 72 -0.15 -9.82 19.72
C ARG A 72 0.42 -11.05 20.42
N ASP A 73 1.22 -10.81 21.45
CA ASP A 73 1.72 -11.83 22.37
C ASP A 73 0.63 -12.28 23.38
N PRO A 74 0.86 -13.33 24.19
CA PRO A 74 -0.10 -13.78 25.20
C PRO A 74 -0.45 -12.75 26.29
N ARG A 75 0.32 -11.66 26.39
CA ARG A 75 0.06 -10.54 27.32
C ARG A 75 -0.73 -9.41 26.65
N GLY A 76 -1.06 -9.54 25.36
CA GLY A 76 -1.81 -8.57 24.57
C GLY A 76 -0.97 -7.48 23.89
N HIS A 77 0.36 -7.54 24.00
CA HIS A 77 1.25 -6.55 23.39
C HIS A 77 1.53 -6.89 21.92
N CYS A 78 1.61 -5.87 21.05
CA CYS A 78 1.97 -6.08 19.64
C CYS A 78 3.38 -6.66 19.52
N MET A 79 3.52 -7.68 18.69
CA MET A 79 4.81 -8.32 18.44
C MET A 79 5.66 -7.48 17.50
N ALA A 80 6.92 -7.24 17.85
CA ALA A 80 7.85 -6.50 17.00
C ALA A 80 8.27 -7.31 15.75
N THR A 81 8.65 -6.59 14.69
CA THR A 81 9.26 -7.18 13.49
C THR A 81 10.63 -6.59 13.19
N SER A 82 11.41 -7.28 12.37
CA SER A 82 12.75 -6.85 11.96
C SER A 82 12.68 -5.60 11.06
N PRO A 83 13.65 -4.69 11.17
CA PRO A 83 13.77 -3.55 10.26
C PRO A 83 14.06 -4.01 8.81
N GLY A 84 13.77 -3.14 7.84
CA GLY A 84 13.97 -3.43 6.42
C GLY A 84 13.38 -2.35 5.51
N PHE A 85 13.20 -2.72 4.24
CA PHE A 85 12.45 -1.89 3.30
C PHE A 85 10.97 -1.90 3.67
N LEU A 86 10.41 -0.71 3.82
CA LEU A 86 9.00 -0.48 4.05
C LEU A 86 8.32 -0.34 2.70
N ARG A 87 7.21 -1.04 2.51
CA ARG A 87 6.37 -0.94 1.31
C ARG A 87 4.98 -0.55 1.73
N PHE A 88 4.36 0.33 0.96
CA PHE A 88 2.94 0.60 1.10
C PHE A 88 2.18 -0.58 0.48
N HIS A 89 1.24 -1.14 1.23
CA HIS A 89 0.41 -2.25 0.75
C HIS A 89 -0.98 -1.73 0.41
N ASP A 90 -1.74 -1.29 1.41
CA ASP A 90 -3.02 -0.62 1.22
C ASP A 90 -3.37 0.27 2.42
N ARG A 91 -4.45 1.06 2.34
CA ARG A 91 -5.01 1.75 3.52
C ARG A 91 -6.00 0.84 4.25
N THR A 92 -6.05 0.98 5.57
CA THR A 92 -7.12 0.35 6.35
C THR A 92 -8.47 0.86 5.87
N GLY A 93 -9.31 -0.05 5.37
CA GLY A 93 -10.62 0.27 4.79
C GLY A 93 -10.68 0.23 3.26
N ASP A 94 -9.54 0.23 2.56
CA ASP A 94 -9.45 0.09 1.11
C ASP A 94 -9.48 -1.39 0.66
N THR A 95 -9.54 -2.34 1.60
CA THR A 95 -9.77 -3.77 1.33
C THR A 95 -11.21 -4.17 1.63
N PHE A 96 -11.76 -5.13 0.89
CA PHE A 96 -13.04 -5.77 1.24
C PHE A 96 -12.88 -7.30 1.34
N ARG A 97 -13.77 -7.94 2.10
CA ARG A 97 -13.74 -9.39 2.31
C ARG A 97 -14.83 -10.09 1.52
N TRP A 98 -14.47 -11.04 0.65
CA TRP A 98 -15.42 -11.82 -0.14
C TRP A 98 -15.14 -13.32 0.02
N LYS A 99 -16.16 -14.10 0.39
CA LYS A 99 -16.04 -15.56 0.58
C LYS A 99 -14.87 -15.98 1.49
N GLY A 100 -14.62 -15.20 2.54
CA GLY A 100 -13.54 -15.45 3.49
C GLY A 100 -12.18 -14.83 3.13
N GLU A 101 -11.99 -14.40 1.89
CA GLU A 101 -10.74 -13.85 1.36
C GLU A 101 -10.72 -12.31 1.43
N ASN A 102 -9.57 -11.73 1.74
CA ASN A 102 -9.37 -10.28 1.67
C ASN A 102 -8.92 -9.89 0.25
N VAL A 103 -9.55 -8.86 -0.28
CA VAL A 103 -9.32 -8.34 -1.63
C VAL A 103 -8.87 -6.89 -1.52
N ALA A 104 -7.66 -6.60 -2.01
CA ALA A 104 -7.13 -5.24 -2.13
C ALA A 104 -7.76 -4.55 -3.34
N THR A 105 -8.43 -3.42 -3.13
CA THR A 105 -9.06 -2.67 -4.23
C THR A 105 -8.03 -2.15 -5.22
N THR A 106 -6.85 -1.78 -4.72
CA THR A 106 -5.72 -1.28 -5.50
C THR A 106 -5.15 -2.34 -6.45
N GLU A 107 -4.91 -3.57 -6.00
CA GLU A 107 -4.43 -4.67 -6.84
C GLU A 107 -5.43 -5.03 -7.93
N VAL A 108 -6.73 -5.04 -7.61
CA VAL A 108 -7.78 -5.29 -8.62
C VAL A 108 -7.83 -4.14 -9.63
N ALA A 109 -7.72 -2.89 -9.17
CA ALA A 109 -7.69 -1.72 -10.05
C ALA A 109 -6.50 -1.75 -11.02
N GLU A 110 -5.32 -2.21 -10.58
CA GLU A 110 -4.13 -2.37 -11.43
C GLU A 110 -4.37 -3.28 -12.64
N VAL A 111 -5.12 -4.36 -12.46
CA VAL A 111 -5.46 -5.28 -13.56
C VAL A 111 -6.31 -4.57 -14.62
N PHE A 112 -7.25 -3.72 -14.21
CA PHE A 112 -8.04 -2.92 -15.13
C PHE A 112 -7.23 -1.80 -15.77
N GLU A 113 -6.34 -1.12 -15.02
CA GLU A 113 -5.48 -0.04 -15.54
C GLU A 113 -4.55 -0.50 -16.68
N ALA A 114 -4.30 -1.80 -16.81
CA ALA A 114 -3.59 -2.38 -17.96
C ALA A 114 -4.37 -2.32 -19.29
N LEU A 115 -5.65 -1.96 -19.28
CA LEU A 115 -6.51 -1.87 -20.46
C LEU A 115 -6.49 -0.44 -21.03
N ASP A 116 -5.95 -0.29 -22.23
CA ASP A 116 -5.71 1.02 -22.86
C ASP A 116 -6.98 1.84 -23.16
N PHE A 117 -8.17 1.23 -23.15
CA PHE A 117 -9.45 1.92 -23.38
C PHE A 117 -10.07 2.49 -22.09
N LEU A 118 -9.48 2.23 -20.92
CA LEU A 118 -9.94 2.77 -19.64
C LEU A 118 -9.16 4.05 -19.30
N GLN A 119 -9.91 5.08 -18.87
CA GLN A 119 -9.39 6.35 -18.37
C GLN A 119 -9.21 6.32 -16.86
N GLU A 120 -10.26 5.89 -16.14
CA GLU A 120 -10.27 5.83 -14.67
C GLU A 120 -10.94 4.53 -14.20
N VAL A 121 -10.45 4.00 -13.09
CA VAL A 121 -10.95 2.76 -12.47
C VAL A 121 -11.01 2.98 -10.96
N ASN A 122 -12.16 2.68 -10.36
CA ASN A 122 -12.32 2.63 -8.91
C ASN A 122 -12.96 1.29 -8.52
N VAL A 123 -12.26 0.50 -7.71
CA VAL A 123 -12.76 -0.79 -7.21
C VAL A 123 -13.24 -0.63 -5.77
N TYR A 124 -14.37 -1.25 -5.44
CA TYR A 124 -14.93 -1.21 -4.10
C TYR A 124 -15.77 -2.46 -3.82
N GLY A 125 -15.94 -2.79 -2.53
CA GLY A 125 -16.84 -3.87 -2.12
C GLY A 125 -18.31 -3.43 -2.11
N VAL A 126 -19.24 -4.32 -2.44
CA VAL A 126 -20.70 -4.11 -2.28
C VAL A 126 -21.34 -5.26 -1.54
N THR A 127 -22.34 -4.95 -0.69
CA THR A 127 -23.12 -5.97 0.01
C THR A 127 -24.09 -6.62 -0.97
N VAL A 128 -24.11 -7.95 -1.01
CA VAL A 128 -25.04 -8.72 -1.84
C VAL A 128 -26.04 -9.43 -0.93
N PRO A 129 -27.37 -9.26 -1.12
CA PRO A 129 -28.37 -9.92 -0.30
C PRO A 129 -28.16 -11.45 -0.26
N GLY A 130 -28.22 -12.03 0.93
CA GLY A 130 -28.05 -13.48 1.14
C GLY A 130 -26.60 -13.99 1.13
N HIS A 131 -25.60 -13.10 1.02
CA HIS A 131 -24.19 -13.48 1.06
C HIS A 131 -23.43 -12.77 2.18
N GLU A 132 -22.49 -13.48 2.79
CA GLU A 132 -21.55 -12.94 3.77
C GLU A 132 -20.40 -12.20 3.07
N GLY A 133 -20.01 -11.05 3.62
CA GLY A 133 -18.95 -10.20 3.09
C GLY A 133 -19.44 -9.21 2.03
N ARG A 134 -18.50 -8.66 1.27
CA ARG A 134 -18.74 -7.70 0.19
C ARG A 134 -18.15 -8.23 -1.11
N ALA A 135 -18.96 -8.35 -2.15
CA ALA A 135 -18.50 -8.72 -3.49
C ALA A 135 -17.74 -7.55 -4.13
N GLY A 136 -16.76 -7.83 -4.98
CA GLY A 136 -16.06 -6.78 -5.72
C GLY A 136 -16.93 -6.13 -6.80
N MET A 137 -16.87 -4.82 -6.89
CA MET A 137 -17.47 -4.00 -7.94
C MET A 137 -16.43 -2.98 -8.44
N ALA A 138 -16.50 -2.61 -9.72
CA ALA A 138 -15.66 -1.58 -10.31
C ALA A 138 -16.51 -0.52 -11.01
N ALA A 139 -16.21 0.75 -10.77
CA ALA A 139 -16.69 1.89 -11.54
C ALA A 139 -15.60 2.31 -12.53
N LEU A 140 -15.97 2.46 -13.81
CA LEU A 140 -15.03 2.67 -14.91
C LEU A 140 -15.41 3.92 -15.70
N VAL A 141 -14.40 4.68 -16.12
CA VAL A 141 -14.53 5.75 -17.13
C VAL A 141 -13.79 5.31 -18.39
N LEU A 142 -14.46 5.34 -19.53
CA LEU A 142 -13.87 4.98 -20.83
C LEU A 142 -13.13 6.18 -21.42
N ARG A 143 -12.06 5.92 -22.17
CA ARG A 143 -11.43 6.96 -22.98
C ARG A 143 -12.35 7.36 -24.14
N PRO A 144 -12.40 8.66 -24.51
CA PRO A 144 -13.17 9.14 -25.66
C PRO A 144 -12.78 8.48 -26.99
#